data_AF-A0A9P0Z0Q1-F1
#
_entry.id   AF-A0A9P0Z0Q1-F1
#
_cell.length_a   1.000
_cell.length_b   1.000
_cell.length_c   1.000
_cell.angle_alpha   90.00
_cell.angle_beta   90.00
_cell.angle_gamma   90.00
#
_symmetry.space_group_name_H-M   'P 1'
#
loop_
_entity.id
_entity.type
_entity.pdbx_description
1 polymer ?
#
loop_
_entity_poly.entity_id
_entity_poly.type
_entity_poly.pdbx_seq_one_letter_code
_entity_poly.pdbx_strand_id
1 'polypeptide(L)'
;MLDVYDFEKDIWLCHSRNGECHDFAAFRPAIDTLVEIEVFLSANPSEIVTIILEDHVQTPNGLKGVFTKAGLMKYMFPVKNMPKNGEDWPRVSDMVTHNHRLVVFTSVESKEQTEGIAYQWNYMVENKYGDEGLEGECTNRVNSSALNDKTKALVLVNHFRTIQALKPHLMMACVDNSEPLLTMLEACALAAGQRYANFLAVDFYKMSKGSGGGAFGAVDKLNGELLCGKDDVHSCKVH
;
A
#
# COMPACT_ATOMS: atom_id res chain seq x y z
N MET A 1 -2.81 1.91 -2.89
CA MET A 1 -3.94 1.06 -2.45
C MET A 1 -5.08 1.25 -3.43
N LEU A 2 -5.77 0.19 -3.83
CA LEU A 2 -6.89 0.24 -4.75
C LEU A 2 -8.00 -0.67 -4.23
N ASP A 3 -9.22 -0.17 -4.23
CA ASP A 3 -10.38 -0.94 -3.84
C ASP A 3 -11.02 -1.52 -5.11
N VAL A 4 -11.14 -2.84 -5.18
CA VAL A 4 -11.58 -3.55 -6.39
C VAL A 4 -12.87 -4.34 -6.12
N TYR A 5 -13.86 -4.17 -6.98
CA TYR A 5 -15.19 -4.75 -6.85
C TYR A 5 -15.67 -5.35 -8.17
N ASP A 6 -16.55 -6.35 -8.08
CA ASP A 6 -17.41 -6.72 -9.21
C ASP A 6 -18.49 -5.63 -9.40
N PHE A 7 -18.57 -5.06 -10.60
CA PHE A 7 -19.56 -4.04 -10.92
C PHE A 7 -19.81 -3.99 -12.44
N GLU A 8 -21.07 -3.81 -12.86
CA GLU A 8 -21.45 -3.79 -14.28
C GLU A 8 -20.90 -4.96 -15.13
N LYS A 9 -20.79 -6.16 -14.53
CA LYS A 9 -20.21 -7.38 -15.15
C LYS A 9 -18.72 -7.27 -15.51
N ASP A 10 -17.99 -6.34 -14.90
CA ASP A 10 -16.55 -6.20 -14.98
C ASP A 10 -15.95 -5.92 -13.59
N ILE A 11 -14.65 -5.67 -13.51
CA ILE A 11 -13.96 -5.29 -12.28
C ILE A 11 -13.71 -3.79 -12.28
N TRP A 12 -14.11 -3.14 -11.21
CA TRP A 12 -14.07 -1.69 -11.09
C TRP A 12 -13.28 -1.24 -9.88
N LEU A 13 -12.71 -0.04 -10.00
CA LEU A 13 -12.26 0.72 -8.85
C LEU A 13 -13.45 1.42 -8.23
N CYS A 14 -13.68 1.17 -6.94
CA CYS A 14 -14.86 1.64 -6.25
C CYS A 14 -14.59 1.79 -4.75
N HIS A 15 -15.01 2.89 -4.13
CA HIS A 15 -14.85 3.09 -2.69
C HIS A 15 -16.21 3.04 -2.00
N SER A 16 -16.65 1.82 -1.68
CA SER A 16 -18.02 1.50 -1.24
C SER A 16 -18.05 0.80 0.12
N ARG A 17 -19.19 0.22 0.51
CA ARG A 17 -19.41 -0.47 1.79
C ARG A 17 -20.13 -1.79 1.55
N ASN A 18 -20.07 -2.69 2.53
CA ASN A 18 -20.75 -3.99 2.52
C ASN A 18 -20.34 -4.95 1.39
N GLY A 19 -19.17 -4.73 0.76
CA GLY A 19 -18.67 -5.58 -0.31
C GLY A 19 -19.40 -5.44 -1.65
N GLU A 20 -20.21 -4.39 -1.83
CA GLU A 20 -20.91 -4.10 -3.07
C GLU A 20 -20.50 -2.72 -3.60
N CYS A 21 -20.28 -2.62 -4.91
CA CYS A 21 -20.10 -1.33 -5.56
C CYS A 21 -21.44 -0.75 -6.02
N HIS A 22 -21.60 0.56 -5.87
CA HIS A 22 -22.78 1.30 -6.30
C HIS A 22 -22.37 2.46 -7.21
N ASP A 23 -23.29 2.92 -8.07
CA ASP A 23 -23.03 3.99 -9.06
C ASP A 23 -22.38 5.24 -8.45
N PHE A 24 -22.80 5.66 -7.25
CA PHE A 24 -22.27 6.86 -6.59
C PHE A 24 -20.86 6.70 -6.03
N ALA A 25 -20.38 5.46 -5.88
CA ALA A 25 -19.08 5.10 -5.33
C ALA A 25 -18.11 4.56 -6.39
N ALA A 26 -18.63 4.23 -7.58
CA ALA A 26 -17.85 3.74 -8.71
C ALA A 26 -16.99 4.86 -9.29
N PHE A 27 -15.71 4.58 -9.51
CA PHE A 27 -14.79 5.53 -10.13
C PHE A 27 -14.60 5.23 -11.61
N ARG A 28 -14.03 4.06 -11.95
CA ARG A 28 -13.83 3.60 -13.34
C ARG A 28 -13.51 2.11 -13.40
N PRO A 29 -13.60 1.45 -14.57
CA PRO A 29 -13.11 0.10 -14.76
C PRO A 29 -11.65 -0.05 -14.32
N ALA A 30 -11.31 -1.14 -13.63
CA ALA A 30 -9.96 -1.38 -13.13
C ALA A 30 -8.94 -1.52 -14.25
N ILE A 31 -9.36 -2.02 -15.42
CA ILE A 31 -8.51 -2.18 -16.60
C ILE A 31 -7.84 -0.86 -17.02
N ASP A 32 -8.54 0.28 -16.92
CA ASP A 32 -8.00 1.57 -17.36
C ASP A 32 -6.80 1.99 -16.51
N THR A 33 -6.91 1.85 -15.19
CA THR A 33 -5.79 2.10 -14.27
C THR A 33 -4.65 1.12 -14.46
N LEU A 34 -4.96 -0.17 -14.67
CA LEU A 34 -3.92 -1.19 -14.83
C LEU A 34 -3.16 -1.01 -16.15
N VAL A 35 -3.80 -0.54 -17.21
CA VAL A 35 -3.13 -0.16 -18.46
C VAL A 35 -2.22 1.05 -18.27
N GLU A 36 -2.63 2.05 -17.49
CA GLU A 36 -1.74 3.18 -17.13
C GLU A 36 -0.47 2.71 -16.40
N ILE A 37 -0.61 1.73 -15.49
CA ILE A 37 0.54 1.12 -14.80
C ILE A 37 1.42 0.34 -15.79
N GLU A 38 0.83 -0.38 -16.75
CA GLU A 38 1.60 -1.10 -17.77
C GLU A 38 2.43 -0.13 -18.62
N VAL A 39 1.81 0.96 -19.09
CA VAL A 39 2.48 2.02 -19.84
C VAL A 39 3.63 2.61 -19.03
N PHE A 40 3.41 2.89 -17.74
CA PHE A 40 4.46 3.38 -16.85
C PHE A 40 5.61 2.39 -16.70
N LEU A 41 5.34 1.12 -16.39
CA LEU A 41 6.38 0.09 -16.23
C LEU A 41 7.12 -0.21 -17.53
N SER A 42 6.46 -0.08 -18.68
CA SER A 42 7.08 -0.22 -19.99
C SER A 42 8.02 0.95 -20.30
N ALA A 43 7.63 2.18 -19.96
CA ALA A 43 8.45 3.37 -20.19
C ALA A 43 9.60 3.51 -19.18
N ASN A 44 9.47 2.91 -17.99
CA ASN A 44 10.43 3.05 -16.89
C ASN A 44 10.98 1.67 -16.47
N PRO A 45 12.00 1.13 -17.16
CA PRO A 45 12.46 -0.25 -16.97
C PRO A 45 13.12 -0.53 -15.61
N SER A 46 13.58 0.50 -14.89
CA SER A 46 14.17 0.40 -13.56
C SER A 46 13.15 0.49 -12.42
N GLU A 47 11.93 0.90 -12.71
CA GLU A 47 10.94 1.20 -11.68
C GLU A 47 10.14 -0.04 -11.28
N ILE A 48 9.74 -0.05 -10.00
CA ILE A 48 8.89 -1.08 -9.40
C ILE A 48 7.61 -0.41 -8.91
N VAL A 49 6.48 -1.06 -9.16
CA VAL A 49 5.18 -0.64 -8.64
C VAL A 49 4.66 -1.68 -7.65
N THR A 50 4.19 -1.22 -6.50
CA THR A 50 3.46 -2.05 -5.53
C THR A 50 1.99 -1.65 -5.51
N ILE A 51 1.11 -2.64 -5.60
CA ILE A 51 -0.35 -2.47 -5.49
C ILE A 51 -0.84 -3.28 -4.29
N ILE A 52 -1.60 -2.65 -3.42
CA ILE A 52 -2.30 -3.31 -2.31
C ILE A 52 -3.79 -3.16 -2.59
N LEU A 53 -4.47 -4.29 -2.73
CA LEU A 53 -5.87 -4.38 -3.11
C LEU A 53 -6.74 -4.62 -1.88
N GLU A 54 -7.68 -3.70 -1.64
CA GLU A 54 -8.88 -4.04 -0.86
C GLU A 54 -9.84 -4.78 -1.81
N ASP A 55 -9.87 -6.09 -1.69
CA ASP A 55 -10.44 -7.00 -2.67
C ASP A 55 -11.84 -7.47 -2.28
N HIS A 56 -12.83 -7.05 -3.07
CA HIS A 56 -14.23 -7.47 -2.99
C HIS A 56 -14.68 -8.26 -4.23
N VAL A 57 -13.74 -8.66 -5.11
CA VAL A 57 -14.03 -9.38 -6.36
C VAL A 57 -14.34 -10.86 -6.09
N GLN A 58 -15.59 -11.25 -6.33
CA GLN A 58 -16.11 -12.61 -6.22
C GLN A 58 -16.00 -13.38 -7.55
N THR A 59 -15.97 -12.69 -8.69
CA THR A 59 -15.82 -13.33 -10.01
C THR A 59 -14.58 -14.24 -10.04
N PRO A 60 -14.73 -15.55 -10.32
CA PRO A 60 -13.60 -16.47 -10.38
C PRO A 60 -12.56 -16.06 -11.41
N ASN A 61 -11.28 -15.99 -11.01
CA ASN A 61 -10.17 -15.50 -11.84
C ASN A 61 -10.35 -14.05 -12.33
N GLY A 62 -11.18 -13.26 -11.65
CA GLY A 62 -11.43 -11.88 -12.03
C GLY A 62 -10.15 -11.05 -12.07
N LEU A 63 -9.41 -11.01 -10.95
CA LEU A 63 -8.19 -10.21 -10.85
C LEU A 63 -7.13 -10.71 -11.83
N LYS A 64 -6.84 -12.01 -11.85
CA LYS A 64 -5.92 -12.63 -12.81
C LYS A 64 -6.31 -12.28 -14.26
N GLY A 65 -7.60 -12.29 -14.56
CA GLY A 65 -8.15 -11.93 -15.86
C GLY A 65 -7.84 -10.47 -16.22
N VAL A 66 -8.14 -9.52 -15.35
CA VAL A 66 -7.92 -8.09 -15.63
C VAL A 66 -6.43 -7.72 -15.68
N PHE A 67 -5.59 -8.29 -14.81
CA PHE A 67 -4.12 -8.11 -14.89
C PHE A 67 -3.53 -8.71 -16.17
N THR A 68 -4.06 -9.85 -16.63
CA THR A 68 -3.65 -10.45 -17.92
C THR A 68 -4.05 -9.57 -19.09
N LYS A 69 -5.30 -9.09 -19.12
CA LYS A 69 -5.79 -8.17 -20.15
C LYS A 69 -4.99 -6.87 -20.19
N ALA A 70 -4.59 -6.35 -19.03
CA ALA A 70 -3.75 -5.16 -18.92
C ALA A 70 -2.30 -5.37 -19.38
N GLY A 71 -1.87 -6.62 -19.63
CA GLY A 71 -0.48 -6.94 -20.00
C GLY A 71 0.50 -6.94 -18.82
N LEU A 72 0.02 -6.88 -17.58
CA LEU A 72 0.86 -6.72 -16.39
C LEU A 72 1.50 -8.02 -15.87
N MET A 73 1.00 -9.19 -16.28
CA MET A 73 1.49 -10.47 -15.78
C MET A 73 3.00 -10.69 -16.04
N LYS A 74 3.55 -10.08 -17.09
CA LYS A 74 4.99 -10.13 -17.41
C LYS A 74 5.89 -9.42 -16.38
N TYR A 75 5.31 -8.53 -15.57
CA TYR A 75 6.01 -7.79 -14.51
C TYR A 75 5.80 -8.38 -13.12
N MET A 76 4.83 -9.28 -12.95
CA MET A 76 4.38 -9.76 -11.64
C MET A 76 5.52 -10.46 -10.89
N PHE A 77 5.76 -10.03 -9.65
CA PHE A 77 6.65 -10.72 -8.73
C PHE A 77 5.98 -12.03 -8.28
N PRO A 78 6.57 -13.22 -8.54
CA PRO A 78 5.92 -14.48 -8.24
C PRO A 78 5.81 -14.75 -6.73
N VAL A 79 4.61 -15.10 -6.24
CA VAL A 79 4.37 -15.48 -4.83
C VAL A 79 5.35 -16.53 -4.32
N LYS A 80 5.68 -17.54 -5.14
CA LYS A 80 6.63 -18.61 -4.79
C LYS A 80 8.05 -18.10 -4.45
N ASN A 81 8.40 -16.91 -4.92
CA ASN A 81 9.70 -16.27 -4.69
C ASN A 81 9.61 -15.19 -3.62
N MET A 82 8.42 -14.91 -3.06
CA MET A 82 8.27 -13.88 -2.03
C MET A 82 8.85 -14.40 -0.71
N PRO A 83 9.59 -13.56 0.04
CA PRO A 83 10.18 -13.95 1.32
C PRO A 83 9.10 -14.35 2.31
N LYS A 84 9.44 -15.29 3.20
CA LYS A 84 8.56 -15.76 4.27
C LYS A 84 9.25 -15.63 5.61
N ASN A 85 8.48 -15.61 6.68
CA ASN A 85 9.00 -15.66 8.06
C ASN A 85 10.03 -14.57 8.39
N GLY A 86 9.85 -13.37 7.84
CA GLY A 86 10.73 -12.23 8.11
C GLY A 86 12.03 -12.20 7.32
N GLU A 87 12.18 -13.09 6.33
CA GLU A 87 13.31 -13.06 5.41
C GLU A 87 13.36 -11.75 4.61
N ASP A 88 14.57 -11.38 4.20
CA ASP A 88 14.81 -10.17 3.42
C ASP A 88 14.16 -10.26 2.03
N TRP A 89 13.59 -9.15 1.60
CA TRP A 89 13.17 -8.98 0.20
C TRP A 89 14.39 -8.90 -0.72
N PRO A 90 14.28 -9.43 -1.96
CA PRO A 90 15.36 -9.31 -2.91
C PRO A 90 15.68 -7.84 -3.19
N ARG A 91 16.92 -7.58 -3.61
CA ARG A 91 17.33 -6.23 -3.98
C ARG A 91 16.49 -5.74 -5.15
N VAL A 92 16.22 -4.44 -5.18
CA VAL A 92 15.56 -3.77 -6.33
C VAL A 92 16.29 -4.09 -7.64
N SER A 93 17.63 -4.12 -7.63
CA SER A 93 18.44 -4.50 -8.80
C SER A 93 18.11 -5.90 -9.33
N ASP A 94 17.87 -6.86 -8.43
CA ASP A 94 17.59 -8.25 -8.80
C ASP A 94 16.15 -8.35 -9.29
N MET A 95 15.20 -7.66 -8.65
CA MET A 95 13.81 -7.56 -9.11
C MET A 95 13.74 -7.00 -10.53
N VAL A 96 14.46 -5.90 -10.80
CA VAL A 96 14.52 -5.27 -12.13
C VAL A 96 15.15 -6.21 -13.16
N THR A 97 16.28 -6.86 -12.82
CA THR A 97 16.98 -7.78 -13.72
C THR A 97 16.11 -8.96 -14.16
N HIS A 98 15.25 -9.46 -13.27
CA HIS A 98 14.31 -10.56 -13.57
C HIS A 98 12.95 -10.06 -14.09
N ASN A 99 12.78 -8.76 -14.32
CA ASN A 99 11.53 -8.11 -14.68
C ASN A 99 10.37 -8.37 -13.69
N HIS A 100 10.68 -8.66 -12.42
CA HIS A 100 9.70 -8.79 -11.33
C HIS A 100 9.39 -7.40 -10.71
N ARG A 101 8.80 -6.53 -11.53
CA ARG A 101 8.64 -5.09 -11.25
C ARG A 101 7.23 -4.67 -10.81
N LEU A 102 6.35 -5.64 -10.59
CA LEU A 102 5.01 -5.43 -10.06
C LEU A 102 4.78 -6.35 -8.86
N VAL A 103 4.62 -5.78 -7.67
CA VAL A 103 4.27 -6.52 -6.45
C VAL A 103 2.80 -6.27 -6.13
N VAL A 104 1.97 -7.30 -6.08
CA VAL A 104 0.52 -7.15 -5.83
C VAL A 104 0.12 -7.96 -4.61
N PHE A 105 -0.52 -7.28 -3.66
CA PHE A 105 -1.13 -7.88 -2.48
C PHE A 105 -2.66 -7.76 -2.55
N THR A 106 -3.36 -8.77 -2.03
CA THR A 106 -4.82 -8.81 -1.88
C THR A 106 -5.22 -9.06 -0.43
N SER A 107 -6.36 -8.50 -0.02
CA SER A 107 -6.98 -8.75 1.29
C SER A 107 -7.72 -10.08 1.39
N VAL A 108 -7.82 -10.88 0.31
CA VAL A 108 -8.56 -12.16 0.28
C VAL A 108 -7.60 -13.36 0.18
N GLU A 109 -7.59 -14.21 1.20
CA GLU A 109 -6.65 -15.33 1.34
C GLU A 109 -6.66 -16.30 0.16
N SER A 110 -7.85 -16.68 -0.32
CA SER A 110 -8.01 -17.67 -1.38
C SER A 110 -7.39 -17.25 -2.72
N LYS A 111 -7.18 -15.96 -2.95
CA LYS A 111 -6.60 -15.41 -4.19
C LYS A 111 -5.12 -15.77 -4.36
N GLU A 112 -4.41 -16.05 -3.28
CA GLU A 112 -3.02 -16.51 -3.38
C GLU A 112 -2.94 -17.86 -4.08
N GLN A 113 -3.80 -18.80 -3.71
CA GLN A 113 -3.84 -20.12 -4.33
C GLN A 113 -4.53 -20.10 -5.70
N THR A 114 -5.66 -19.40 -5.82
CA THR A 114 -6.51 -19.47 -7.01
C THR A 114 -6.05 -18.58 -8.15
N GLU A 115 -5.49 -17.40 -7.83
CA GLU A 115 -5.14 -16.37 -8.81
C GLU A 115 -3.63 -16.03 -8.81
N GLY A 116 -2.88 -16.49 -7.80
CA GLY A 116 -1.44 -16.23 -7.67
C GLY A 116 -1.13 -14.82 -7.17
N ILE A 117 -2.04 -14.19 -6.44
CA ILE A 117 -1.89 -12.83 -5.89
C ILE A 117 -1.62 -12.93 -4.39
N ALA A 118 -0.55 -12.32 -3.91
CA ALA A 118 -0.06 -12.51 -2.55
C ALA A 118 -1.08 -12.07 -1.50
N TYR A 119 -1.39 -12.93 -0.54
CA TYR A 119 -2.29 -12.57 0.56
C TYR A 119 -1.57 -11.62 1.53
N GLN A 120 -2.03 -10.38 1.66
CA GLN A 120 -1.25 -9.32 2.32
C GLN A 120 -0.81 -9.68 3.75
N TRP A 121 -1.69 -10.33 4.51
CA TRP A 121 -1.45 -10.69 5.92
C TRP A 121 -0.38 -11.79 6.10
N ASN A 122 0.07 -12.42 5.00
CA ASN A 122 1.24 -13.30 5.02
C ASN A 122 2.56 -12.53 5.08
N TYR A 123 2.61 -11.27 4.62
CA TYR A 123 3.85 -10.55 4.34
C TYR A 123 4.03 -9.25 5.12
N MET A 124 2.94 -8.61 5.55
CA MET A 124 3.00 -7.31 6.23
C MET A 124 2.16 -7.25 7.51
N VAL A 125 2.58 -6.39 8.42
CA VAL A 125 1.77 -5.90 9.55
C VAL A 125 1.23 -4.50 9.23
N GLU A 126 0.07 -4.18 9.79
CA GLU A 126 -0.64 -2.94 9.49
C GLU A 126 -1.33 -2.38 10.75
N ASN A 127 -1.20 -1.07 10.96
CA ASN A 127 -1.91 -0.39 12.05
C ASN A 127 -3.39 -0.14 11.68
N LYS A 128 -4.17 0.26 12.68
CA LYS A 128 -5.55 0.75 12.48
C LYS A 128 -5.58 1.90 11.48
N TYR A 129 -6.68 1.96 10.73
CA TYR A 129 -7.01 3.07 9.84
C TYR A 129 -8.14 3.91 10.44
N GLY A 130 -8.52 4.99 9.76
CA GLY A 130 -9.60 5.85 10.20
C GLY A 130 -9.24 6.68 11.42
N ASP A 131 -10.25 7.15 12.15
CA ASP A 131 -10.02 8.00 13.34
C ASP A 131 -9.18 7.26 14.41
N GLU A 132 -9.34 5.94 14.58
CA GLU A 132 -8.52 5.12 15.49
C GLU A 132 -7.04 5.05 15.06
N GLY A 133 -6.77 5.12 13.76
CA GLY A 133 -5.40 5.14 13.21
C GLY A 133 -4.66 6.46 13.42
N LEU A 134 -5.35 7.49 13.92
CA LEU A 134 -4.78 8.80 14.23
C LEU A 134 -4.63 9.04 15.73
N GLU A 135 -5.18 8.16 16.57
CA GLU A 135 -4.97 8.19 18.01
C GLU A 135 -3.50 7.87 18.29
N GLY A 136 -2.82 8.64 19.15
CA GLY A 136 -1.36 8.61 19.29
C GLY A 136 -0.73 7.27 19.73
N GLU A 137 -1.53 6.21 19.90
CA GLU A 137 -1.08 4.84 20.12
C GLU A 137 -1.21 4.01 18.83
N CYS A 138 -0.07 3.63 18.24
CA CYS A 138 -0.07 2.79 17.05
C CYS A 138 -0.37 1.32 17.41
N THR A 139 -1.56 0.85 17.04
CA THR A 139 -2.04 -0.52 17.32
C THR A 139 -2.41 -1.24 16.03
N ASN A 140 -2.28 -2.57 16.00
CA ASN A 140 -2.62 -3.35 14.81
C ASN A 140 -4.13 -3.35 14.53
N ARG A 141 -4.49 -3.39 13.25
CA ARG A 141 -5.89 -3.66 12.85
C ARG A 141 -6.24 -5.14 13.00
N VAL A 142 -7.54 -5.43 13.02
CA VAL A 142 -8.10 -6.76 13.34
C VAL A 142 -7.56 -7.91 12.48
N ASN A 143 -7.29 -7.66 11.19
CA ASN A 143 -6.79 -8.68 10.28
C ASN A 143 -5.26 -8.85 10.33
N SER A 144 -4.55 -7.88 10.90
CA SER A 144 -3.09 -7.89 11.00
C SER A 144 -2.65 -8.66 12.24
N SER A 145 -1.52 -9.37 12.13
CA SER A 145 -0.72 -9.79 13.29
C SER A 145 -0.35 -8.56 14.16
N ALA A 146 0.10 -8.83 15.38
CA ALA A 146 0.73 -7.82 16.23
C ALA A 146 1.85 -7.09 15.46
N LEU A 147 1.98 -5.77 15.61
CA LEU A 147 2.93 -4.96 14.81
C LEU A 147 4.39 -5.40 14.99
N ASN A 148 4.74 -5.96 16.15
CA ASN A 148 6.06 -6.49 16.44
C ASN A 148 6.29 -7.93 15.94
N ASP A 149 5.35 -8.51 15.19
CA ASP A 149 5.51 -9.81 14.54
C ASP A 149 6.56 -9.71 13.42
N LYS A 150 7.78 -10.12 13.75
CA LYS A 150 8.92 -10.11 12.82
C LYS A 150 8.86 -11.23 11.79
N THR A 151 7.90 -12.14 11.85
CA THR A 151 7.66 -13.11 10.76
C THR A 151 7.06 -12.46 9.52
N LYS A 152 6.55 -11.22 9.66
CA LYS A 152 6.11 -10.36 8.56
C LYS A 152 7.18 -9.31 8.30
N ALA A 153 7.86 -9.40 7.16
CA ALA A 153 8.98 -8.52 6.86
C ALA A 153 8.57 -7.05 6.68
N LEU A 154 7.36 -6.82 6.15
CA LEU A 154 6.89 -5.51 5.75
C LEU A 154 6.01 -4.85 6.82
N VAL A 155 6.05 -3.52 6.86
CA VAL A 155 5.21 -2.69 7.73
C VAL A 155 4.45 -1.67 6.87
N LEU A 156 3.13 -1.63 7.01
CA LEU A 156 2.26 -0.60 6.43
C LEU A 156 1.70 0.28 7.54
N VAL A 157 1.76 1.60 7.34
CA VAL A 157 1.11 2.57 8.23
C VAL A 157 0.00 3.31 7.50
N ASN A 158 -1.21 3.21 8.03
CA ASN A 158 -2.36 4.04 7.73
C ASN A 158 -2.34 5.29 8.59
N HIS A 159 -2.52 6.45 7.96
CA HIS A 159 -2.67 7.73 8.63
C HIS A 159 -3.68 8.60 7.86
N PHE A 160 -4.95 8.26 8.00
CA PHE A 160 -6.06 8.98 7.37
C PHE A 160 -7.36 8.76 8.14
N ARG A 161 -8.31 9.69 7.98
CA ARG A 161 -9.60 9.65 8.68
C ARG A 161 -10.60 8.77 7.96
N THR A 162 -11.59 8.29 8.70
CA THR A 162 -12.79 7.75 8.08
C THR A 162 -13.54 8.90 7.42
N ILE A 163 -13.86 8.76 6.13
CA ILE A 163 -14.65 9.78 5.42
C ILE A 163 -16.04 9.90 6.06
N GLN A 164 -16.31 11.06 6.66
CA GLN A 164 -17.61 11.43 7.21
C GLN A 164 -18.19 12.58 6.37
N ALA A 165 -19.41 12.39 5.84
CA ALA A 165 -20.05 13.29 4.88
C ALA A 165 -20.21 14.76 5.34
N LEU A 166 -20.11 15.02 6.65
CA LEU A 166 -20.31 16.34 7.25
C LEU A 166 -19.00 17.08 7.59
N LYS A 167 -17.83 16.46 7.43
CA LYS A 167 -16.54 17.08 7.79
C LYS A 167 -15.81 17.58 6.54
N PRO A 168 -15.08 18.72 6.62
CA PRO A 168 -14.28 19.24 5.50
C PRO A 168 -13.02 18.39 5.31
N HIS A 169 -13.20 17.22 4.69
CA HIS A 169 -12.21 16.14 4.64
C HIS A 169 -10.86 16.59 4.07
N LEU A 170 -10.89 17.40 3.02
CA LEU A 170 -9.68 17.94 2.39
C LEU A 170 -8.87 18.86 3.33
N MET A 171 -9.54 19.65 4.16
CA MET A 171 -8.87 20.51 5.15
C MET A 171 -8.30 19.70 6.32
N MET A 172 -8.95 18.60 6.69
CA MET A 172 -8.43 17.69 7.72
C MET A 172 -7.19 16.95 7.22
N ALA A 173 -7.22 16.39 6.00
CA ALA A 173 -6.05 15.74 5.41
C ALA A 173 -4.82 16.66 5.35
N CYS A 174 -5.03 17.96 5.10
CA CYS A 174 -3.97 18.97 5.16
C CYS A 174 -3.32 19.06 6.57
N VAL A 175 -4.10 18.94 7.64
CA VAL A 175 -3.58 18.88 9.03
C VAL A 175 -2.95 17.54 9.32
N ASP A 176 -3.63 16.46 8.96
CA ASP A 176 -3.23 15.09 9.30
C ASP A 176 -1.87 14.77 8.65
N ASN A 177 -1.66 15.15 7.38
CA ASN A 177 -0.41 14.96 6.63
C ASN A 177 0.70 15.98 7.00
N SER A 178 0.70 16.53 8.21
CA SER A 178 1.75 17.45 8.70
C SER A 178 2.51 16.82 9.86
N GLU A 179 2.91 17.59 10.88
CA GLU A 179 3.58 17.06 12.10
C GLU A 179 2.92 15.81 12.73
N PRO A 180 1.58 15.66 12.78
CA PRO A 180 0.96 14.45 13.33
C PRO A 180 1.36 13.16 12.60
N LEU A 181 1.60 13.24 11.29
CA LEU A 181 2.03 12.10 10.48
C LEU A 181 3.41 11.59 10.94
N LEU A 182 4.37 12.49 11.13
CA LEU A 182 5.72 12.13 11.59
C LEU A 182 5.70 11.52 12.99
N THR A 183 4.84 12.07 13.87
CA THR A 183 4.63 11.53 15.22
C THR A 183 4.07 10.11 15.18
N MET A 184 3.08 9.86 14.31
CA MET A 184 2.50 8.53 14.13
C MET A 184 3.52 7.53 13.57
N LEU A 185 4.36 7.94 12.61
CA LEU A 185 5.40 7.08 12.06
C LEU A 185 6.41 6.63 13.13
N GLU A 186 6.82 7.51 14.04
CA GLU A 186 7.68 7.14 15.18
C GLU A 186 6.96 6.18 16.14
N ALA A 187 5.71 6.47 16.50
CA ALA A 187 4.91 5.60 17.36
C ALA A 187 4.76 4.20 16.75
N CYS A 188 4.50 4.11 15.45
CA CYS A 188 4.41 2.85 14.74
C CYS A 188 5.75 2.14 14.62
N ALA A 189 6.86 2.85 14.43
CA ALA A 189 8.20 2.23 14.43
C ALA A 189 8.51 1.57 15.78
N LEU A 190 8.18 2.24 16.89
CA LEU A 190 8.31 1.68 18.24
C LEU A 190 7.41 0.44 18.42
N ALA A 191 6.14 0.53 18.05
CA ALA A 191 5.18 -0.58 18.16
C ALA A 191 5.56 -1.77 17.26
N ALA A 192 6.18 -1.51 16.11
CA ALA A 192 6.67 -2.53 15.18
C ALA A 192 8.03 -3.14 15.56
N GLY A 193 8.56 -2.80 16.74
CA GLY A 193 9.81 -3.35 17.26
C GLY A 193 11.04 -2.74 16.60
N GLN A 194 11.05 -1.41 16.46
CA GLN A 194 12.09 -0.60 15.81
C GLN A 194 12.20 -0.84 14.30
N ARG A 195 11.04 -1.03 13.63
CA ARG A 195 10.97 -1.21 12.17
C ARG A 195 10.14 -0.08 11.58
N TYR A 196 10.79 0.73 10.74
CA TYR A 196 10.11 1.80 10.02
C TYR A 196 9.23 1.25 8.90
N ALA A 197 8.16 1.99 8.58
CA ALA A 197 7.18 1.60 7.59
C ALA A 197 7.80 1.49 6.19
N ASN A 198 7.44 0.43 5.45
CA ASN A 198 7.74 0.27 4.03
C ASN A 198 6.69 0.95 3.15
N PHE A 199 5.45 1.04 3.66
CA PHE A 199 4.33 1.66 2.96
C PHE A 199 3.60 2.64 3.89
N LEU A 200 3.21 3.77 3.32
CA LEU A 200 2.44 4.80 3.99
C LEU A 200 1.16 5.10 3.20
N ALA A 201 0.01 4.92 3.84
CA ALA A 201 -1.29 5.27 3.30
C ALA A 201 -1.82 6.53 3.96
N VAL A 202 -2.10 7.56 3.15
CA VAL A 202 -2.64 8.86 3.58
C VAL A 202 -3.69 9.33 2.59
N ASP A 203 -4.62 10.17 3.06
CA ASP A 203 -5.59 10.82 2.20
C ASP A 203 -5.03 12.12 1.61
N PHE A 204 -5.33 12.38 0.32
CA PHE A 204 -4.92 13.58 -0.40
C PHE A 204 -3.41 13.89 -0.24
N TYR A 205 -2.52 12.95 -0.58
CA TYR A 205 -1.07 13.00 -0.33
C TYR A 205 -0.34 14.32 -0.71
N LYS A 206 -0.90 15.14 -1.61
CA LYS A 206 -0.36 16.46 -1.98
C LYS A 206 -0.70 17.59 -0.99
N MET A 207 -1.56 17.32 -0.02
CA MET A 207 -2.07 18.32 0.94
C MET A 207 -1.29 18.21 2.24
N SER A 208 -0.71 19.31 2.69
CA SER A 208 -0.07 19.44 4.00
C SER A 208 -0.01 20.91 4.42
N LYS A 209 0.12 21.18 5.72
CA LYS A 209 0.38 22.52 6.26
C LYS A 209 1.88 22.77 6.40
N GLY A 210 2.28 24.01 6.15
CA GLY A 210 3.65 24.46 6.39
C GLY A 210 4.68 23.84 5.44
N SER A 211 5.94 23.89 5.85
CA SER A 211 7.10 23.45 5.06
C SER A 211 7.58 22.03 5.39
N GLY A 212 6.85 21.26 6.19
CA GLY A 212 7.27 19.95 6.70
C GLY A 212 7.27 18.81 5.68
N GLY A 213 7.29 19.11 4.37
CA GLY A 213 7.36 18.12 3.28
C GLY A 213 6.11 17.24 3.09
N GLY A 214 5.17 17.23 4.03
CA GLY A 214 3.94 16.46 3.95
C GLY A 214 4.19 14.96 3.82
N ALA A 215 3.37 14.28 3.02
CA ALA A 215 3.55 12.85 2.74
C ALA A 215 4.91 12.54 2.07
N PHE A 216 5.45 13.46 1.27
CA PHE A 216 6.75 13.27 0.62
C PHE A 216 7.90 13.33 1.63
N GLY A 217 7.91 14.34 2.51
CA GLY A 217 8.90 14.43 3.59
C GLY A 217 8.83 13.25 4.56
N ALA A 218 7.61 12.73 4.81
CA ALA A 218 7.43 11.51 5.59
C ALA A 218 8.07 10.28 4.92
N VAL A 219 7.93 10.13 3.60
CA VAL A 219 8.60 9.07 2.83
C VAL A 219 10.12 9.25 2.82
N ASP A 220 10.61 10.49 2.69
CA ASP A 220 12.06 10.79 2.74
C ASP A 220 12.66 10.41 4.10
N LYS A 221 11.95 10.68 5.21
CA LYS A 221 12.34 10.19 6.55
C LYS A 221 12.36 8.67 6.61
N LEU A 222 11.28 8.00 6.21
CA LEU A 222 11.21 6.52 6.24
C LEU A 222 12.35 5.88 5.45
N ASN A 223 12.65 6.41 4.27
CA ASN A 223 13.77 5.94 3.46
C ASN A 223 15.12 6.22 4.12
N GLY A 224 15.31 7.39 4.73
CA GLY A 224 16.54 7.70 5.47
C GLY A 224 16.78 6.75 6.63
N GLU A 225 15.74 6.42 7.39
CA GLU A 225 15.81 5.50 8.52
C GLU A 225 16.15 4.08 8.05
N LEU A 226 15.42 3.60 7.02
CA LEU A 226 15.61 2.26 6.47
C LEU A 226 16.97 2.07 5.79
N LEU A 227 17.49 3.09 5.10
CA LEU A 227 18.73 2.97 4.32
C LEU A 227 19.98 3.27 5.14
N CYS A 228 19.93 4.24 6.05
CA CYS A 228 21.14 4.76 6.70
C CYS A 228 20.95 5.26 8.14
N GLY A 229 19.76 5.07 8.75
CA GLY A 229 19.45 5.53 10.11
C GLY A 229 19.50 7.06 10.24
N LYS A 230 18.96 7.77 9.25
CA LYS A 230 18.87 9.24 9.24
C LYS A 230 17.42 9.68 9.09
N ASP A 231 17.09 10.83 9.68
CA ASP A 231 15.76 11.44 9.59
C ASP A 231 15.37 11.92 8.19
N ASP A 232 16.29 11.86 7.21
CA ASP A 232 16.06 12.28 5.82
C ASP A 232 17.01 11.50 4.89
N VAL A 233 16.46 10.89 3.84
CA VAL A 233 17.22 10.14 2.84
C VAL A 233 18.29 10.98 2.14
N HIS A 234 18.08 12.28 1.97
CA HIS A 234 19.08 13.19 1.39
C HIS A 234 20.30 13.39 2.29
N SER A 235 20.21 12.99 3.57
CA SER A 235 21.34 12.95 4.51
C SER A 235 22.11 11.63 4.48
N CYS A 236 21.63 10.63 3.75
CA CYS A 236 22.39 9.40 3.53
C CYS A 236 23.63 9.69 2.69
N LYS A 237 24.80 9.24 3.15
CA LYS A 237 26.02 9.31 2.33
C LYS A 237 25.87 8.30 1.19
N VAL A 238 25.99 8.80 -0.04
CA VAL A 238 26.12 7.93 -1.22
C VAL A 238 27.51 7.30 -1.13
N HIS A 239 27.56 5.98 -0.97
CA HIS A 239 28.79 5.18 -1.04
C HIS A 239 28.86 4.45 -2.37
#